data_AF-A0A0S7EZH6-F1
#
_entry.id   AF-A0A0S7EZH6-F1
#
_cell.length_a   1.000
_cell.length_b   1.000
_cell.length_c   1.000
_cell.angle_alpha   90.00
_cell.angle_beta   90.00
_cell.angle_gamma   90.00
#
_symmetry.space_group_name_H-M   'P 1'
#
loop_
_entity.id
_entity.type
_entity.pdbx_description
1 polymer ?
#
loop_
_entity_poly.entity_id
_entity_poly.type
_entity_poly.pdbx_seq_one_letter_code
_entity_poly.pdbx_strand_id
1 'polypeptide(L)'
;EGKLKSAHYIGNSQAWKHPQVNIFVTLVIFIIMKFWMSALATTIPVPCGAFMPVFVIGAAFGRLVGECMAAWFPDGIHSNESIYSIEPGAYAIAGAAALSGAVTHTVSPAIIVFELTG
;
A
#
# COMPACT_ATOMS: atom_id res chain seq x y z
N GLU A 1 -16.19 18.60 13.56
CA GLU A 1 -15.93 17.28 12.94
C GLU A 1 -14.46 16.82 12.88
N GLY A 2 -13.45 17.66 13.19
CA GLY A 2 -12.03 17.25 13.10
C GLY A 2 -11.56 16.21 14.15
N LYS A 3 -12.17 16.18 15.35
CA LYS A 3 -11.77 15.25 16.44
C LYS A 3 -12.21 13.79 16.24
N LEU A 4 -13.27 13.57 15.46
CA LEU A 4 -13.78 12.22 15.16
C LEU A 4 -12.89 11.50 14.13
N LYS A 5 -12.38 12.25 13.14
CA LYS A 5 -11.44 11.72 12.16
C LYS A 5 -10.12 11.28 12.82
N SER A 6 -9.54 12.10 13.69
CA SER A 6 -8.29 11.76 14.37
C SER A 6 -8.41 10.53 15.29
N ALA A 7 -9.51 10.36 16.02
CA ALA A 7 -9.74 9.15 16.82
C ALA A 7 -9.82 7.87 15.94
N HIS A 8 -10.46 7.95 14.78
CA HIS A 8 -10.56 6.83 13.84
C HIS A 8 -9.24 6.51 13.12
N TYR A 9 -8.42 7.53 12.80
CA TYR A 9 -7.06 7.35 12.27
C TYR A 9 -6.11 6.69 13.29
N ILE A 10 -6.23 7.06 14.57
CA ILE A 10 -5.45 6.45 15.65
C ILE A 10 -5.82 4.96 15.80
N GLY A 11 -7.11 4.61 15.73
CA GLY A 11 -7.57 3.21 15.80
C GLY A 11 -7.02 2.31 14.67
N ASN A 12 -7.08 2.76 13.41
CA ASN A 12 -6.65 1.95 12.26
C ASN A 12 -5.13 1.84 12.12
N SER A 13 -4.37 2.82 12.61
CA SER A 13 -2.90 2.79 12.57
C SER A 13 -2.29 1.86 13.65
N GLN A 14 -3.03 1.53 14.71
CA GLN A 14 -2.61 0.56 15.73
C GLN A 14 -2.52 -0.87 15.19
N ALA A 15 -3.38 -1.25 14.24
CA ALA A 15 -3.38 -2.60 13.66
C ALA A 15 -2.07 -2.95 12.90
N TRP A 16 -1.37 -1.94 12.40
CA TRP A 16 -0.10 -2.10 11.67
C TRP A 16 1.13 -1.79 12.54
N LYS A 17 0.93 -1.12 13.68
CA LYS A 17 1.97 -0.79 14.65
C LYS A 17 2.01 -1.85 15.74
N HIS A 18 2.76 -2.92 15.50
CA HIS A 18 3.08 -3.84 16.59
C HIS A 18 4.17 -3.19 17.46
N PRO A 19 4.01 -3.13 18.80
CA PRO A 19 4.89 -2.39 19.71
C PRO A 19 6.34 -2.90 19.79
N GLN A 20 6.70 -3.95 19.04
CA GLN A 20 8.01 -4.61 19.07
C GLN A 20 8.63 -4.85 17.68
N VAL A 21 7.91 -4.63 16.57
CA VAL A 21 8.45 -4.89 15.22
C VAL A 21 8.27 -3.68 14.30
N ASN A 22 9.33 -3.38 13.55
CA ASN A 22 9.36 -2.29 12.58
C ASN A 22 8.28 -2.51 11.50
N ILE A 23 7.62 -1.41 11.11
CA ILE A 23 6.59 -1.39 10.06
C ILE A 23 7.08 -2.04 8.75
N PHE A 24 8.37 -1.93 8.46
CA PHE A 24 9.04 -2.59 7.32
C PHE A 24 8.94 -4.12 7.39
N VAL A 25 9.16 -4.69 8.57
CA VAL A 25 9.17 -6.15 8.77
C VAL A 25 7.75 -6.70 8.65
N THR A 26 6.74 -6.01 9.22
CA THR A 26 5.34 -6.43 9.11
C THR A 26 4.84 -6.37 7.67
N LEU A 27 5.21 -5.34 6.91
CA LEU A 27 4.87 -5.19 5.49
C LEU A 27 5.53 -6.27 4.61
N VAL A 28 6.82 -6.57 4.81
CA VAL A 28 7.52 -7.62 4.05
C VAL A 28 6.93 -9.00 4.34
N ILE A 29 6.69 -9.32 5.62
CA ILE A 29 6.03 -10.57 6.00
C ILE A 29 4.63 -10.65 5.37
N PHE A 30 3.87 -9.54 5.38
CA PHE A 30 2.54 -9.50 4.75
C PHE A 30 2.58 -9.79 3.25
N ILE A 31 3.52 -9.19 2.51
CA ILE A 31 3.69 -9.42 1.06
C ILE A 31 3.99 -10.89 0.79
N ILE A 32 5.00 -11.45 1.48
CA ILE A 32 5.39 -12.85 1.31
C ILE A 32 4.21 -13.74 1.64
N MET A 33 3.54 -13.50 2.77
CA MET A 33 2.43 -14.33 3.23
C MET A 33 1.20 -14.27 2.32
N LYS A 34 0.90 -13.10 1.75
CA LYS A 34 -0.24 -12.94 0.83
C LYS A 34 0.07 -13.53 -0.55
N PHE A 35 1.33 -13.50 -0.98
CA PHE A 35 1.74 -14.08 -2.26
C PHE A 35 1.47 -15.59 -2.32
N TRP A 36 2.03 -16.39 -1.41
CA TRP A 36 1.81 -17.85 -1.42
C TRP A 36 0.36 -18.23 -1.11
N MET A 37 -0.31 -17.52 -0.19
CA MET A 37 -1.73 -17.77 0.09
C MET A 37 -2.63 -17.47 -1.10
N SER A 38 -2.31 -16.44 -1.89
CA SER A 38 -3.06 -16.14 -3.11
C SER A 38 -2.91 -17.26 -4.15
N ALA A 39 -1.69 -17.79 -4.31
CA ALA A 39 -1.44 -18.94 -5.18
C ALA A 39 -2.25 -20.16 -4.70
N LEU A 40 -2.21 -20.49 -3.40
CA LEU A 40 -3.00 -21.59 -2.83
C LEU A 40 -4.51 -21.37 -3.00
N ALA A 41 -5.01 -20.15 -2.76
CA ALA A 41 -6.43 -19.84 -2.92
C ALA A 41 -6.92 -20.07 -4.35
N THR A 42 -6.10 -19.77 -5.36
CA THR A 42 -6.45 -20.02 -6.78
C THR A 42 -6.49 -21.50 -7.16
N THR A 43 -5.92 -22.40 -6.35
CA THR A 43 -5.95 -23.85 -6.60
C THR A 43 -7.23 -24.53 -6.12
N ILE A 44 -8.02 -23.86 -5.27
CA ILE A 44 -9.31 -24.38 -4.79
C ILE A 44 -10.38 -24.08 -5.85
N PRO A 45 -11.30 -25.01 -6.19
CA PRO A 45 -12.34 -24.81 -7.18
C PRO A 45 -13.46 -23.89 -6.66
N VAL A 46 -13.13 -22.64 -6.38
CA VAL A 46 -14.05 -21.58 -5.99
C VAL A 46 -13.89 -20.42 -6.96
N PRO A 47 -14.98 -19.86 -7.53
CA PRO A 47 -14.90 -18.67 -8.36
C PRO A 47 -14.49 -17.48 -7.48
N CYS A 48 -13.20 -17.16 -7.43
CA CYS A 48 -12.69 -15.96 -6.77
C CYS A 48 -11.85 -15.11 -7.74
N GLY A 49 -12.07 -13.80 -7.74
CA GLY A 49 -11.29 -12.87 -8.58
C GLY A 49 -9.85 -12.73 -8.07
N ALA A 50 -8.86 -13.01 -8.92
CA ALA A 50 -7.44 -12.87 -8.60
C ALA A 50 -6.95 -11.41 -8.57
N PHE A 51 -7.78 -10.45 -9.00
CA PHE A 51 -7.40 -9.03 -9.08
C PHE A 51 -7.19 -8.38 -7.70
N MET A 52 -8.12 -8.61 -6.76
CA MET A 52 -8.07 -8.01 -5.42
C MET A 52 -6.80 -8.39 -4.60
N PRO A 53 -6.37 -9.66 -4.52
CA PRO A 53 -5.15 -9.99 -3.78
C PRO A 53 -3.90 -9.34 -4.40
N VAL A 54 -3.80 -9.29 -5.73
CA VAL A 54 -2.69 -8.63 -6.44
C VAL A 54 -2.69 -7.12 -6.17
N PHE A 55 -3.87 -6.50 -6.18
CA PHE A 55 -4.04 -5.09 -5.85
C PHE A 55 -3.52 -4.76 -4.44
N VAL A 56 -3.91 -5.57 -3.45
CA VAL A 56 -3.50 -5.38 -2.05
C VAL A 56 -2.00 -5.62 -1.85
N ILE A 57 -1.42 -6.61 -2.54
CA ILE A 57 0.04 -6.86 -2.52
C ILE A 57 0.79 -5.66 -3.12
N GLY A 58 0.29 -5.12 -4.24
CA GLY A 58 0.85 -3.92 -4.87
C GLY A 58 0.79 -2.70 -3.96
N ALA A 59 -0.33 -2.52 -3.24
CA ALA A 59 -0.48 -1.44 -2.26
C ALA A 59 0.52 -1.54 -1.11
N ALA A 60 0.71 -2.75 -0.57
CA ALA A 60 1.68 -3.01 0.49
C ALA A 60 3.12 -2.77 0.01
N PHE A 61 3.44 -3.18 -1.21
CA PHE A 61 4.75 -2.93 -1.82
C PHE A 61 5.00 -1.44 -2.05
N GLY A 62 4.03 -0.71 -2.60
CA GLY A 62 4.12 0.73 -2.76
C GLY A 62 4.30 1.47 -1.43
N ARG A 63 3.59 1.04 -0.38
CA ARG A 63 3.76 1.59 0.96
C ARG A 63 5.15 1.33 1.53
N LEU A 64 5.69 0.13 1.34
CA LEU A 64 7.04 -0.21 1.77
C LEU A 64 8.06 0.74 1.14
N VAL A 65 7.96 0.99 -0.17
CA VAL A 65 8.83 1.93 -0.88
C VAL A 65 8.63 3.37 -0.38
N GLY A 66 7.40 3.80 -0.12
CA GLY A 66 7.11 5.12 0.43
C GLY A 66 7.70 5.35 1.82
N GLU A 67 7.58 4.37 2.72
CA GLU A 67 8.18 4.42 4.07
C GLU A 67 9.72 4.39 3.97
N CYS A 68 10.30 3.63 3.03
CA CYS A 68 11.75 3.64 2.79
C CYS A 68 12.23 5.00 2.28
N MET A 69 11.47 5.62 1.37
CA MET A 69 11.80 6.95 0.84
C MET A 69 11.72 8.02 1.95
N ALA A 70 10.71 7.94 2.82
CA ALA A 70 10.59 8.81 3.98
C ALA A 70 11.72 8.62 5.00
N ALA A 71 12.21 7.38 5.18
CA ALA A 71 13.35 7.09 6.06
C ALA A 71 14.69 7.57 5.49
N TRP A 72 14.86 7.54 4.16
CA TRP A 72 16.10 7.95 3.50
C TRP A 72 16.21 9.46 3.30
N PHE A 73 15.08 10.15 3.12
CA PHE A 73 14.99 11.62 2.99
C PHE A 73 14.17 12.23 4.13
N PRO A 74 14.70 12.24 5.38
CA PRO A 74 13.99 12.76 6.55
C PRO A 74 13.79 14.28 6.50
N ASP A 75 14.64 15.02 5.77
CA ASP A 75 14.53 16.48 5.63
C ASP A 75 13.62 16.93 4.47
N GLY A 76 13.00 15.99 3.73
CA GLY A 76 12.18 16.30 2.56
C GLY A 76 13.00 16.82 1.37
N ILE A 77 12.39 16.84 0.18
CA ILE A 77 13.02 17.43 -1.00
C ILE A 77 12.96 18.95 -0.82
N HIS A 78 14.09 19.57 -0.45
CA HIS A 78 14.20 21.02 -0.34
C HIS A 78 14.11 21.68 -1.72
N SER A 79 12.89 21.88 -2.21
CA SER A 79 12.62 22.75 -3.33
C SER A 79 12.08 24.08 -2.79
N ASN A 80 13.01 24.99 -2.50
CA ASN A 80 12.82 26.44 -2.47
C ASN A 80 11.46 26.92 -1.92
N GLU A 81 11.35 26.97 -0.58
CA GLU A 81 10.26 27.62 0.17
C GLU A 81 8.98 26.79 0.44
N SER A 82 8.92 25.51 0.01
CA SER A 82 7.85 24.58 0.40
C SER A 82 8.40 23.21 0.81
N ILE A 83 8.08 22.78 2.03
CA ILE A 83 8.43 21.44 2.54
C ILE A 83 7.47 20.42 1.95
N TYR A 84 7.90 19.69 0.92
CA TYR A 84 7.14 18.56 0.39
C TYR A 84 7.38 17.32 1.26
N SER A 85 6.45 17.06 2.17
CA SER A 85 6.43 15.82 2.93
C SER A 85 6.12 14.64 2.01
N ILE A 86 6.93 13.58 2.10
CA ILE A 86 6.71 12.33 1.37
C ILE A 86 5.48 11.66 1.97
N GLU A 87 4.38 11.60 1.21
CA GLU A 87 3.16 10.90 1.64
C GLU A 87 3.24 9.43 1.21
N PRO A 88 3.52 8.47 2.11
CA PRO A 88 3.62 7.05 1.76
C PRO A 88 2.30 6.47 1.22
N GLY A 89 1.18 7.18 1.43
CA GLY A 89 -0.12 6.85 0.84
C GLY A 89 -0.12 6.91 -0.69
N ALA A 90 0.46 7.96 -1.29
CA ALA A 90 0.54 8.09 -2.75
C ALA A 90 1.36 6.96 -3.38
N TYR A 91 2.42 6.53 -2.71
CA TYR A 91 3.25 5.41 -3.15
C TYR A 91 2.49 4.07 -3.07
N ALA A 92 1.67 3.87 -2.03
CA ALA A 92 0.80 2.70 -1.93
C ALA A 92 -0.16 2.60 -3.12
N ILE A 93 -0.80 3.71 -3.47
CA ILE A 93 -1.74 3.82 -4.60
C ILE A 93 -1.03 3.53 -5.93
N ALA A 94 0.16 4.11 -6.15
CA ALA A 94 0.97 3.85 -7.34
C ALA A 94 1.39 2.38 -7.45
N GLY A 95 1.82 1.77 -6.34
CA GLY A 95 2.19 0.34 -6.29
C GLY A 95 1.01 -0.59 -6.58
N ALA A 96 -0.18 -0.25 -6.07
CA ALA A 96 -1.42 -1.00 -6.34
C ALA A 96 -1.75 -0.98 -7.84
N ALA A 97 -1.70 0.19 -8.48
CA ALA A 97 -1.94 0.34 -9.92
C ALA A 97 -0.91 -0.42 -10.76
N ALA A 98 0.39 -0.26 -10.44
CA ALA A 98 1.49 -0.82 -11.20
C ALA A 98 1.48 -2.36 -11.20
N LEU A 99 1.36 -2.99 -10.02
CA LEU A 99 1.38 -4.44 -9.93
C LEU A 99 0.12 -5.06 -10.55
N SER A 100 -1.04 -4.45 -10.31
CA SER A 100 -2.30 -4.91 -10.89
C SER A 100 -2.28 -4.85 -12.42
N GLY A 101 -1.81 -3.72 -12.99
CA GLY A 101 -1.68 -3.55 -14.43
C GLY A 101 -0.63 -4.47 -15.06
N ALA A 102 0.47 -4.74 -14.36
CA ALA A 102 1.49 -5.69 -14.81
C ALA A 102 0.95 -7.12 -14.90
N VAL A 103 0.20 -7.57 -13.88
CA VAL A 103 -0.35 -8.94 -13.84
C VAL A 103 -1.48 -9.12 -14.85
N THR A 104 -2.32 -8.10 -15.06
CA THR A 104 -3.42 -8.18 -16.03
C THR A 104 -3.02 -7.81 -17.46
N HIS A 105 -1.82 -7.28 -17.68
CA HIS A 105 -1.38 -6.70 -18.95
C HIS A 105 -2.34 -5.61 -19.47
N THR A 106 -2.89 -4.79 -18.57
CA THR A 106 -3.81 -3.70 -18.92
C THR A 106 -3.49 -2.41 -18.17
N VAL A 107 -3.89 -1.28 -18.75
CA VAL A 107 -3.77 0.05 -18.11
C VAL A 107 -5.01 0.44 -17.30
N SER A 108 -6.11 -0.32 -17.43
CA SER A 108 -7.36 -0.08 -16.69
C SER A 108 -7.21 -0.04 -15.16
N PRO A 109 -6.28 -0.76 -14.50
CA PRO A 109 -6.12 -0.67 -13.06
C PRO A 109 -5.67 0.72 -12.59
N ALA A 110 -4.93 1.47 -13.39
CA ALA A 110 -4.57 2.85 -13.05
C ALA A 110 -5.80 3.77 -13.01
N ILE A 111 -6.73 3.60 -13.95
CA ILE A 111 -8.00 4.33 -13.98
C ILE A 111 -8.85 3.95 -12.76
N ILE A 112 -8.98 2.65 -12.46
CA ILE A 112 -9.70 2.17 -11.27
C ILE A 112 -9.13 2.82 -10.00
N VAL A 113 -7.80 2.89 -9.89
CA VAL A 113 -7.15 3.51 -8.74
C VAL A 113 -7.42 5.01 -8.65
N PHE A 114 -7.41 5.73 -9.77
CA PHE A 114 -7.79 7.14 -9.79
C PHE A 114 -9.25 7.36 -9.38
N GLU A 115 -10.17 6.56 -9.91
CA GLU A 115 -11.60 6.61 -9.53
C GLU A 115 -11.82 6.31 -8.04
N LEU A 116 -11.04 5.38 -7.47
CA LEU A 116 -11.12 5.03 -6.04
C LEU A 116 -10.47 6.07 -5.11
N THR A 117 -9.52 6.86 -5.62
CA THR A 117 -8.78 7.87 -4.84
C THR A 117 -9.43 9.26 -4.92
N GLY A 118 -10.26 9.49 -5.95
CA GLY A 118 -10.88 10.77 -6.32
C GLY A 118 -11.36 11.65 -5.17
#